data_AF-A0A1A6GQD5-F1
#
_entry.id   AF-A0A1A6GQD5-F1
#
_cell.length_a   1.000
_cell.length_b   1.000
_cell.length_c   1.000
_cell.angle_alpha   90.00
_cell.angle_beta   90.00
_cell.angle_gamma   90.00
#
_symmetry.space_group_name_H-M   'P 1'
#
loop_
_entity.id
_entity.type
_entity.pdbx_description
1 polymer ?
#
loop_
_entity_poly.entity_id
_entity_poly.type
_entity_poly.pdbx_seq_one_letter_code
_entity_poly.pdbx_strand_id
1 'polypeptide(L)'
;MFQGQRGWFCRSVSQDLKQFWVDEGGTVSDAQAADFLFSCDASHPDTLRIYQSLEYIEDNATVFHAYYLSAVANTEMKNSVALGHFVLPPACLQK
;
A
#
# COMPACT_ATOMS: atom_id res chain seq x y z
N MET A 1 8.90 -11.93 2.34
CA MET A 1 7.80 -11.99 1.33
C MET A 1 7.95 -10.90 0.26
N PHE A 2 8.46 -9.73 0.62
CA PHE A 2 8.54 -8.56 -0.25
C PHE A 2 9.94 -8.36 -0.85
N GLN A 3 10.74 -9.43 -0.90
CA GLN A 3 12.13 -9.38 -1.35
C GLN A 3 12.22 -8.75 -2.75
N GLY A 4 12.95 -7.64 -2.84
CA GLY A 4 13.18 -6.92 -4.11
C GLY A 4 12.00 -6.07 -4.58
N GLN A 5 10.94 -5.95 -3.79
CA GLN A 5 9.80 -5.09 -4.08
C GLN A 5 9.98 -3.71 -3.47
N ARG A 6 9.49 -2.68 -4.16
CA ARG A 6 9.52 -1.28 -3.72
C ARG A 6 8.14 -0.87 -3.26
N GLY A 7 8.06 -0.33 -2.05
CA GLY A 7 6.82 0.12 -1.43
C GLY A 7 6.86 1.61 -1.16
N TRP A 8 5.85 2.33 -1.59
CA TRP A 8 5.58 3.69 -1.13
C TRP A 8 4.53 3.65 -0.02
N PHE A 9 4.73 4.48 1.00
CA PHE A 9 3.87 4.53 2.18
C PHE A 9 3.40 5.94 2.44
N CYS A 10 2.09 6.13 2.42
CA CYS A 10 1.46 7.36 2.86
C CYS A 10 1.85 7.68 4.31
N ARG A 11 1.85 8.97 4.67
CA ARG A 11 2.13 9.41 6.06
C ARG A 11 1.09 8.93 7.07
N SER A 12 -0.09 8.50 6.62
CA SER A 12 -1.09 7.84 7.48
C SER A 12 -0.69 6.43 7.93
N VAL A 13 0.33 5.82 7.31
CA VAL A 13 0.82 4.48 7.66
C VAL A 13 1.79 4.55 8.83
N SER A 14 1.56 3.71 9.85
CA SER A 14 2.41 3.63 11.04
C SER A 14 3.83 3.15 10.71
N GLN A 15 4.79 3.51 11.57
CA GLN A 15 6.18 3.11 11.40
C GLN A 15 6.35 1.58 11.50
N ASP A 16 5.58 0.91 12.35
CA ASP A 16 5.66 -0.54 12.55
C ASP A 16 5.37 -1.32 11.27
N LEU A 17 4.38 -0.88 10.47
CA LEU A 17 4.06 -1.53 9.20
C LEU A 17 5.14 -1.29 8.14
N LYS A 18 5.76 -0.10 8.13
CA LYS A 18 6.90 0.19 7.26
C LYS A 18 8.11 -0.66 7.65
N GLN A 19 8.33 -0.84 8.95
CA GLN A 19 9.42 -1.68 9.44
C GLN A 19 9.20 -3.14 9.05
N PHE A 20 7.98 -3.67 9.26
CA PHE A 20 7.62 -5.02 8.83
C PHE A 20 7.88 -5.24 7.32
N TRP A 21 7.53 -4.28 6.46
CA TRP A 21 7.83 -4.34 5.03
C TRP A 21 9.33 -4.52 4.76
N VAL A 22 10.17 -3.72 5.42
CA VAL A 22 11.63 -3.78 5.29
C VAL A 22 12.19 -5.09 5.83
N ASP A 23 11.73 -5.54 7.00
CA ASP A 23 12.15 -6.80 7.63
C ASP A 23 11.81 -8.02 6.76
N GLU A 24 10.74 -7.93 5.97
CA GLU A 24 10.31 -8.97 5.01
C GLU A 24 10.99 -8.86 3.63
N GLY A 25 12.02 -8.01 3.50
CA GLY A 25 12.88 -7.86 2.32
C GLY A 25 12.48 -6.75 1.34
N GLY A 26 11.46 -5.97 1.69
CA GLY A 26 11.01 -4.84 0.89
C GLY A 26 11.91 -3.61 1.03
N THR A 27 11.81 -2.70 0.06
CA THR A 27 12.49 -1.39 0.11
C THR A 27 11.48 -0.27 0.06
N VAL A 28 11.75 0.84 0.74
CA VAL A 28 10.89 2.03 0.69
C VAL A 28 11.36 2.92 -0.46
N SER A 29 10.43 3.42 -1.28
CA SER A 29 10.72 4.31 -2.40
C SER A 29 9.70 5.43 -2.54
N ASP A 30 9.99 6.38 -3.44
CA ASP A 30 9.00 7.35 -3.91
C ASP A 30 7.87 6.66 -4.69
N ALA A 31 6.72 7.33 -4.76
CA ALA A 31 5.50 6.78 -5.36
C ALA A 31 5.70 6.38 -6.83
N GLN A 32 6.45 7.19 -7.59
CA GLN A 32 6.71 6.95 -9.02
C GLN A 32 7.60 5.73 -9.27
N ALA A 33 8.40 5.34 -8.28
CA ALA A 33 9.31 4.21 -8.36
C ALA A 33 8.81 3.00 -7.56
N ALA A 34 7.65 3.06 -6.93
CA ALA A 34 7.14 1.98 -6.10
C ALA A 34 6.37 0.96 -6.94
N ASP A 35 6.51 -0.32 -6.58
CA ASP A 35 5.71 -1.41 -7.12
C ASP A 35 4.39 -1.55 -6.33
N PHE A 36 4.37 -1.11 -5.06
CA PHE A 36 3.20 -1.13 -4.18
C PHE A 36 2.97 0.22 -3.52
N LEU A 37 1.71 0.64 -3.45
CA LEU A 37 1.29 1.91 -2.84
C LEU A 37 0.39 1.61 -1.64
N PHE A 38 0.83 1.95 -0.44
CA PHE A 38 0.10 1.67 0.80
C PHE A 38 -0.39 2.95 1.51
N SER A 39 -1.62 2.92 1.99
CA SER A 39 -2.20 3.98 2.82
C SER A 39 -3.16 3.43 3.88
N CYS A 40 -3.31 4.10 5.01
CA CYS A 40 -4.38 3.80 5.98
C CYS A 40 -5.59 4.75 5.84
N ASP A 41 -5.51 5.75 4.96
CA ASP A 41 -6.51 6.79 4.85
C ASP A 41 -6.60 7.30 3.40
N ALA A 42 -7.74 7.01 2.77
CA ALA A 42 -8.05 7.42 1.40
C ALA A 42 -8.30 8.93 1.26
N SER A 43 -8.57 9.64 2.36
CA SER A 43 -8.74 11.09 2.38
C SER A 43 -7.44 11.84 2.69
N HIS A 44 -6.38 11.11 3.06
CA HIS A 44 -5.09 11.73 3.40
C HIS A 44 -4.50 12.45 2.17
N PRO A 45 -3.95 13.68 2.31
CA PRO A 45 -3.48 14.47 1.17
C PRO A 45 -2.47 13.76 0.27
N ASP A 46 -1.60 12.93 0.82
CA ASP A 46 -0.64 12.17 0.01
C ASP A 46 -1.32 11.08 -0.83
N THR A 47 -2.32 10.40 -0.28
CA THR A 47 -3.12 9.42 -1.01
C THR A 47 -3.94 10.10 -2.11
N LEU A 48 -4.51 11.28 -1.82
CA LEU A 48 -5.24 12.08 -2.80
C LEU A 48 -4.38 12.45 -4.01
N ARG A 49 -3.10 12.77 -3.80
CA ARG A 49 -2.16 13.02 -4.92
C ARG A 49 -2.00 11.81 -5.83
N ILE A 50 -2.02 10.60 -5.27
CA ILE A 50 -1.99 9.37 -6.07
C ILE A 50 -3.29 9.24 -6.88
N TYR A 51 -4.45 9.40 -6.26
CA TYR A 51 -5.73 9.28 -6.98
C TYR A 51 -5.93 10.33 -8.08
N GLN A 52 -5.25 11.48 -7.98
CA GLN A 52 -5.27 12.56 -8.96
C GLN A 52 -4.13 12.45 -10.00
N SER A 53 -3.23 11.47 -9.85
CA SER A 53 -2.11 11.25 -10.75
C SER A 53 -2.57 10.62 -12.07
N LEU A 54 -1.77 10.80 -13.13
CA LEU A 54 -2.05 10.18 -14.43
C LEU A 54 -1.97 8.66 -14.32
N GLU A 55 -1.02 8.16 -13.53
CA GLU A 55 -0.81 6.74 -13.30
C GLU A 55 -2.07 6.06 -12.74
N TYR A 56 -2.79 6.72 -11.82
CA TYR A 56 -4.04 6.18 -11.31
C TYR A 56 -5.18 6.27 -12.32
N ILE A 57 -5.27 7.36 -13.10
CA ILE A 57 -6.30 7.57 -14.11
C ILE A 57 -6.17 6.58 -15.27
N GLU A 58 -4.94 6.19 -15.62
CA GLU A 58 -4.63 5.23 -16.69
C GLU A 58 -4.53 3.78 -16.19
N ASP A 59 -5.07 3.48 -15.01
CA ASP A 59 -5.06 2.13 -14.38
C ASP A 59 -3.65 1.55 -14.11
N ASN A 60 -2.61 2.39 -14.14
CA ASN A 60 -1.22 2.01 -13.87
C ASN A 60 -0.83 2.07 -12.38
N ALA A 61 -1.70 2.61 -11.52
CA ALA A 61 -1.49 2.68 -10.08
C ALA A 61 -2.71 2.20 -9.30
N THR A 62 -2.50 1.37 -8.29
CA THR A 62 -3.54 0.94 -7.34
C THR A 62 -3.05 1.19 -5.92
N VAL A 63 -3.88 1.84 -5.10
CA VAL A 63 -3.59 2.03 -3.67
C VAL A 63 -4.19 0.89 -2.88
N PHE A 64 -3.41 0.29 -1.98
CA PHE A 64 -3.84 -0.73 -1.06
C PHE A 64 -3.89 -0.19 0.38
N HIS A 65 -4.82 -0.71 1.17
CA HIS A 65 -4.90 -0.43 2.58
C HIS A 65 -3.74 -1.11 3.31
N ALA A 66 -2.96 -0.36 4.09
CA ALA A 66 -1.75 -0.87 4.73
C ALA A 66 -2.00 -1.99 5.75
N TYR A 67 -3.26 -2.17 6.20
CA TYR A 67 -3.68 -3.32 6.99
C TYR A 67 -3.44 -4.67 6.29
N TYR A 68 -3.21 -4.67 4.97
CA TYR A 68 -2.67 -5.84 4.26
C TYR A 68 -1.42 -6.38 4.94
N LEU A 69 -0.50 -5.51 5.35
CA LEU A 69 0.75 -5.90 6.01
C LEU A 69 0.49 -6.51 7.38
N SER A 70 -0.46 -5.96 8.15
CA SER A 70 -0.92 -6.58 9.39
C SER A 70 -1.53 -7.97 9.15
N ALA A 71 -2.40 -8.11 8.14
CA ALA A 71 -3.03 -9.38 7.83
C ALA A 71 -1.99 -10.45 7.42
N VAL A 72 -0.99 -10.05 6.63
CA VAL A 72 0.16 -10.90 6.25
C VAL A 72 0.99 -11.28 7.48
N ALA A 73 1.27 -10.34 8.38
CA ALA A 73 2.05 -10.60 9.59
C ALA A 73 1.38 -11.61 10.53
N ASN A 74 0.04 -11.66 10.55
CA ASN A 74 -0.75 -12.49 11.45
C ASN A 74 -1.18 -13.84 10.85
N THR A 75 -0.82 -14.16 9.60
CA THR A 75 -1.11 -15.48 9.00
C THR A 75 0.11 -16.41 9.10
N GLU A 76 -0.14 -17.67 9.44
CA GLU A 76 0.90 -18.72 9.41
C GLU A 76 1.37 -19.02 7.98
N MET A 77 0.49 -18.83 6.99
CA MET A 77 0.80 -18.95 5.57
C MET A 77 0.85 -17.58 4.92
N LYS A 78 2.04 -16.98 4.81
CA LYS A 78 2.26 -15.63 4.25
C LYS A 78 1.70 -15.43 2.83
N ASN A 79 1.52 -16.51 2.05
CA ASN A 79 0.99 -16.46 0.69
C ASN A 79 -0.54 -16.61 0.58
N SER A 80 -1.27 -16.73 1.70
CA SER A 80 -2.73 -16.94 1.67
C SER A 80 -3.54 -15.64 1.56
N VAL A 81 -2.94 -14.49 1.88
CA VAL A 81 -3.65 -13.21 1.95
C VAL A 81 -3.68 -12.57 0.57
N ALA A 82 -4.85 -12.63 -0.07
CA ALA A 82 -5.05 -12.01 -1.37
C ALA A 82 -5.00 -10.48 -1.27
N LEU A 83 -4.07 -9.86 -1.99
CA LEU A 83 -3.87 -8.41 -2.00
C LEU A 83 -5.13 -7.64 -2.44
N GLY A 84 -5.93 -8.21 -3.35
CA GLY A 84 -7.16 -7.59 -3.87
C GLY A 84 -8.22 -7.28 -2.82
N HIS A 85 -8.24 -7.97 -1.67
CA HIS A 85 -9.15 -7.64 -0.56
C HIS A 85 -8.82 -6.32 0.14
N PHE A 86 -7.64 -5.76 -0.14
CA PHE A 86 -7.14 -4.56 0.50
C PHE A 86 -7.05 -3.40 -0.50
N VAL A 87 -7.69 -3.46 -1.67
CA VAL A 87 -7.78 -2.27 -2.53
C VAL A 87 -8.44 -1.15 -1.73
N LEU A 88 -7.78 0.01 -1.68
CA LEU A 88 -8.26 1.20 -1.03
C LEU A 88 -8.74 2.17 -2.11
N PRO A 89 -10.04 2.18 -2.46
CA PRO A 89 -10.55 3.13 -3.44
C PRO A 89 -10.63 4.54 -2.85
N PRO A 90 -10.76 5.59 -3.67
CA PRO A 90 -11.04 6.94 -3.20
C PRO A 90 -12.20 6.99 -2.19
N ALA A 91 -12.06 7.80 -1.14
CA ALA A 91 -13.02 7.87 -0.03
C ALA A 91 -14.47 8.14 -0.48
N CYS A 92 -14.66 8.87 -1.59
CA CYS A 92 -15.98 9.14 -2.16
C CYS A 92 -16.74 7.88 -2.66
N LEU A 93 -16.04 6.75 -2.83
CA LEU A 93 -16.60 5.46 -3.27
C LEU A 93 -16.87 4.48 -2.12
N GLN A 94 -16.37 4.74 -0.91
CA GLN A 94 -16.39 3.80 0.24
C GLN A 94 -17.69 3.84 1.07
N LYS A 95 -18.85 3.99 0.43
CA LYS A 95 -20.13 4.17 1.13
C LYS A 95 -20.64 2.92 1.81
#